data_AF-A0A8X6SG11-F1
#
_entry.id   AF-A0A8X6SG11-F1
#
_cell.length_a   1.000
_cell.length_b   1.000
_cell.length_c   1.000
_cell.angle_alpha   90.00
_cell.angle_beta   90.00
_cell.angle_gamma   90.00
#
_symmetry.space_group_name_H-M   'P 1'
#
loop_
_entity.id
_entity.type
_entity.pdbx_description
1 polymer ?
#
loop_
_entity_poly.entity_id
_entity_poly.type
_entity_poly.pdbx_seq_one_letter_code
_entity_poly.pdbx_strand_id
1 'polypeptide(L)'
;MSGDCRNLLRHGRSTKLRYKDRRVLSKEIRKNPTKRMPHIIQEFQKAPGTVVSINNICKEAHLLGSHGRAASHKSLLTNYNRVAQLM
;
A
#
# COMPACT_ATOMS: atom_id res chain seq x y z
N MET A 1 34.91 -0.08 -24.89
CA MET A 1 34.27 0.76 -23.86
C MET A 1 33.16 -0.07 -23.22
N SER A 2 33.46 -0.77 -22.11
CA SER A 2 32.47 -1.63 -21.43
C SER A 2 31.80 -0.82 -20.33
N GLY A 3 30.55 -0.42 -20.57
CA GLY A 3 29.75 0.34 -19.62
C GLY A 3 29.18 -0.57 -18.53
N ASP A 4 29.98 -0.85 -17.51
CA ASP A 4 29.51 -1.48 -16.28
C ASP A 4 28.62 -0.50 -15.51
N CYS A 5 27.34 -0.45 -15.87
CA CYS A 5 26.29 0.17 -15.07
C CYS A 5 26.09 -0.63 -13.79
N ARG A 6 26.99 -0.45 -12.82
CA ARG A 6 26.82 -0.94 -11.45
C ARG A 6 25.59 -0.24 -10.89
N ASN A 7 24.46 -0.95 -10.85
CA ASN A 7 23.30 -0.61 -10.04
C ASN A 7 23.70 -0.72 -8.56
N LEU A 8 24.51 0.22 -8.09
CA LEU A 8 24.79 0.43 -6.68
C LEU A 8 23.45 0.69 -6.00
N LEU A 9 22.94 -0.33 -5.30
CA LEU A 9 21.85 -0.20 -4.35
C LEU A 9 22.15 1.04 -3.50
N ARG A 10 21.38 2.12 -3.68
CA ARG A 10 21.53 3.38 -2.95
C ARG A 10 21.34 3.13 -1.45
N HIS A 11 22.41 2.75 -0.76
CA HIS A 11 22.43 2.33 0.64
C HIS A 11 22.34 3.49 1.65
N GLY A 12 22.03 4.72 1.21
CA GLY A 12 22.17 5.91 2.06
C GLY A 12 20.92 6.37 2.82
N ARG A 13 19.71 5.93 2.43
CA ARG A 13 18.47 6.40 3.08
C ARG A 13 17.81 5.28 3.85
N SER A 14 17.78 5.40 5.17
CA SER A 14 16.93 4.56 6.02
C SER A 14 15.48 4.71 5.57
N THR A 15 14.96 3.68 4.92
CA THR A 15 13.55 3.56 4.55
C THR A 15 12.69 3.08 5.72
N LYS A 16 13.30 2.73 6.85
CA LYS A 16 12.63 2.14 8.01
C LYS A 16 12.07 3.22 8.92
N LEU A 17 10.79 3.09 9.25
CA LEU A 17 10.13 3.91 10.26
C LEU A 17 10.74 3.64 11.64
N ARG A 18 10.79 4.67 12.51
CA ARG A 18 11.20 4.45 13.91
C ARG A 18 10.22 3.48 14.57
N TYR A 19 10.69 2.75 15.58
CA TYR A 19 9.87 1.76 16.28
C TYR A 19 8.56 2.35 16.84
N LYS A 20 8.61 3.56 17.43
CA LYS A 20 7.43 4.27 17.95
C LYS A 20 6.40 4.52 16.86
N ASP A 21 6.87 5.08 15.74
CA ASP A 21 6.04 5.43 14.59
C ASP A 21 5.44 4.18 13.93
N ARG A 22 6.25 3.12 13.79
CA ARG A 22 5.79 1.82 13.27
C ARG A 22 4.70 1.21 14.15
N ARG A 23 4.80 1.36 15.47
CA ARG A 23 3.77 0.91 16.42
C ARG A 23 2.47 1.68 16.26
N VAL A 24 2.54 3.01 16.08
CA VAL A 24 1.37 3.86 15.82
C VAL A 24 0.72 3.47 14.49
N LEU A 25 1.51 3.33 13.43
CA LEU A 25 1.04 2.92 12.11
C LEU A 25 0.38 1.54 12.14
N SER A 26 0.99 0.56 12.81
CA SER A 26 0.42 -0.78 12.96
C SER A 26 -0.90 -0.76 13.72
N LYS A 27 -1.03 0.09 14.75
CA LYS A 27 -2.29 0.27 15.48
C LYS A 27 -3.39 0.84 14.57
N GLU A 28 -3.05 1.81 13.73
CA GLU A 28 -4.04 2.46 12.84
C GLU A 28 -4.52 1.52 11.72
N ILE A 29 -3.60 0.72 11.16
CA ILE A 29 -3.92 -0.33 10.18
C ILE A 29 -4.86 -1.38 10.80
N ARG A 30 -4.55 -1.85 12.02
CA ARG A 30 -5.38 -2.84 12.73
C ARG A 30 -6.75 -2.29 13.11
N LYS A 31 -6.84 -1.01 13.48
CA LYS A 31 -8.10 -0.34 13.82
C LYS A 31 -9.00 -0.17 12.58
N ASN A 32 -8.41 0.00 11.40
CA ASN A 32 -9.15 0.31 10.18
C ASN A 32 -8.73 -0.60 8.99
N PRO A 33 -8.94 -1.92 9.06
CA PRO A 33 -8.47 -2.85 8.04
C PRO A 33 -9.10 -2.62 6.66
N THR A 34 -10.28 -1.99 6.61
CA THR A 34 -11.03 -1.71 5.37
C THR A 34 -10.75 -0.33 4.76
N LYS A 35 -10.06 0.56 5.49
CA LYS A 35 -9.77 1.92 4.98
C LYS A 35 -8.62 1.90 3.98
N ARG A 36 -8.71 2.78 2.99
CA ARG A 36 -7.66 2.98 1.97
C ARG A 36 -6.46 3.72 2.58
N MET A 37 -5.27 3.51 1.99
CA MET A 37 -4.02 4.16 2.41
C MET A 37 -4.11 5.67 2.67
N PRO A 38 -4.77 6.49 1.83
CA PRO A 38 -4.84 7.93 2.06
C PRO A 38 -5.43 8.31 3.43
N HIS A 39 -6.44 7.56 3.88
CA HIS A 39 -7.04 7.80 5.19
C HIS A 39 -6.12 7.38 6.34
N ILE A 40 -5.40 6.27 6.18
CA ILE A 40 -4.44 5.80 7.19
C ILE A 40 -3.28 6.80 7.33
N ILE A 41 -2.80 7.37 6.22
CA ILE A 41 -1.78 8.42 6.22
C ILE A 41 -2.29 9.67 6.94
N GLN A 42 -3.51 10.10 6.65
CA GLN A 42 -4.09 11.29 7.26
C GLN A 42 -4.23 11.13 8.78
N GLU A 43 -4.74 9.98 9.25
CA GLU A 43 -4.84 9.69 10.69
C GLU A 43 -3.46 9.58 11.34
N PHE A 44 -2.50 8.98 10.65
CA PHE A 44 -1.12 8.90 11.13
C PHE A 44 -0.47 10.28 11.26
N GLN A 45 -0.64 11.18 10.30
CA GLN A 45 -0.08 12.54 10.33
C GLN A 45 -0.75 13.45 11.37
N LYS A 46 -1.99 13.16 11.78
CA LYS A 46 -2.62 13.84 12.91
C LYS A 46 -1.94 13.51 14.24
N ALA A 47 -1.19 12.41 14.33
CA ALA A 47 -0.46 12.08 15.54
C ALA A 47 0.71 13.05 15.76
N PRO A 48 0.78 13.75 16.91
CA PRO A 48 1.82 14.74 17.16
C PRO A 48 3.22 14.10 17.16
N GLY A 49 4.17 14.72 16.46
CA GLY A 49 5.58 14.33 16.46
C GLY A 49 6.03 13.38 15.35
N THR A 50 5.18 13.06 14.37
CA THR A 50 5.55 12.17 13.26
C THR A 50 5.80 12.93 11.95
N VAL A 51 7.04 13.35 11.72
CA VAL A 51 7.49 13.90 10.43
C VAL A 51 8.06 12.76 9.58
N VAL A 52 7.17 11.92 9.04
CA VAL A 52 7.56 10.78 8.19
C VAL A 52 7.05 11.03 6.78
N SER A 53 7.90 10.76 5.78
CA SER A 53 7.49 10.86 4.39
C SER A 53 6.35 9.88 4.09
N ILE A 54 5.39 10.32 3.27
CA ILE A 54 4.28 9.50 2.80
C ILE A 54 4.78 8.20 2.16
N ASN A 55 5.87 8.28 1.39
CA ASN A 55 6.47 7.11 0.74
C ASN A 55 6.96 6.05 1.74
N ASN A 56 7.55 6.48 2.87
CA ASN A 56 7.97 5.54 3.91
C ASN A 56 6.76 4.93 4.63
N ILE A 57 5.71 5.72 4.89
CA ILE A 57 4.45 5.23 5.48
C ILE A 57 3.84 4.16 4.57
N CYS A 58 3.73 4.41 3.27
CA CYS A 58 3.18 3.44 2.31
C CYS A 58 3.99 2.14 2.26
N LYS A 59 5.33 2.23 2.22
CA LYS A 59 6.21 1.04 2.20
C LYS A 59 6.05 0.21 3.47
N GLU A 60 6.07 0.84 4.64
CA GLU A 60 5.91 0.13 5.91
C GLU A 60 4.48 -0.38 6.10
N ALA A 61 3.45 0.35 5.69
CA ALA A 61 2.07 -0.12 5.72
C ALA A 61 1.89 -1.39 4.87
N HIS A 62 2.53 -1.44 3.71
CA HIS A 62 2.56 -2.64 2.86
C HIS A 62 3.28 -3.81 3.55
N LEU A 63 4.43 -3.58 4.20
CA LEU A 63 5.13 -4.60 4.99
C LEU A 63 4.31 -5.09 6.20
N LEU A 64 3.43 -4.23 6.73
CA LEU A 64 2.52 -4.55 7.83
C LEU A 64 1.21 -5.23 7.35
N GLY A 65 1.11 -5.59 6.08
CA GLY A 65 -0.02 -6.32 5.51
C GLY A 65 -1.18 -5.45 5.02
N SER A 66 -0.99 -4.13 4.97
CA SER A 66 -1.97 -3.23 4.38
C SER A 66 -1.73 -3.13 2.87
N HIS A 67 -2.18 -4.17 2.18
CA HIS A 67 -2.25 -4.19 0.73
C HIS A 67 -3.47 -3.37 0.33
N GLY A 68 -3.27 -2.24 -0.35
CA GLY A 68 -4.37 -1.44 -0.89
C GLY A 68 -5.34 -2.35 -1.64
N ARG A 69 -6.65 -2.11 -1.52
CA ARG A 69 -7.66 -2.88 -2.26
C ARG A 69 -7.24 -2.91 -3.73
N ALA A 70 -6.93 -4.10 -4.24
CA ALA A 70 -6.89 -4.32 -5.68
C ALA A 70 -8.22 -3.79 -6.21
N ALA A 71 -8.17 -2.92 -7.23
CA ALA A 71 -9.37 -2.56 -7.94
C ALA A 71 -9.99 -3.90 -8.37
N SER A 72 -11.13 -4.27 -7.79
CA SER A 72 -11.86 -5.47 -8.16
C SER A 72 -12.05 -5.36 -9.67
N HIS A 73 -11.29 -6.17 -10.42
CA HIS A 73 -11.42 -6.26 -11.86
C HIS A 73 -12.90 -6.58 -12.08
N LYS A 74 -13.64 -5.65 -12.69
CA LYS A 74 -15.03 -5.91 -13.05
C LYS A 74 -14.98 -7.21 -13.85
N SER A 75 -15.65 -8.26 -13.39
CA SER A 75 -15.86 -9.41 -14.26
C SER A 75 -16.59 -8.85 -15.47
N LEU A 76 -15.93 -8.85 -16.62
CA LEU A 76 -16.61 -8.73 -17.90
C LEU A 76 -17.46 -10.00 -18.00
N LEU A 77 -18.63 -9.98 -17.37
CA LEU A 77 -19.70 -10.90 -17.68
C LEU A 77 -20.20 -10.50 -19.05
N THR A 78 -19.47 -10.94 -20.07
CA THR A 78 -19.94 -11.03 -21.44
C THR A 78 -21.23 -11.84 -21.37
N ASN A 79 -22.33 -11.17 -21.65
CA ASN A 79 -23.68 -11.70 -21.70
C ASN A 79 -23.71 -12.78 -22.80
N TYR A 80 -23.33 -14.02 -22.48
CA TYR A 80 -23.42 -15.14 -23.41
C TYR A 80 -24.89 -15.60 -23.46
N ASN A 81 -25.59 -15.10 -24.48
CA ASN A 81 -26.72 -15.69 -25.17
C ASN A 81 -27.76 -16.45 -24.31
N ARG A 82 -28.73 -15.70 -23.78
CA ARG A 82 -30.02 -16.21 -23.26
C ARG A 82 -31.00 -16.54 -24.41
N VAL A 83 -30.56 -17.25 -25.46
CA VAL A 83 -31.40 -17.60 -26.64
C VAL A 83 -31.16 -19.04 -27.15
N ALA A 84 -30.88 -20.00 -26.26
CA ALA A 84 -30.73 -21.41 -26.67
C ALA A 84 -31.42 -22.39 -25.70
N GLN A 85 -32.55 -22.00 -25.11
CA GLN A 85 -33.47 -22.93 -24.43
C GLN A 85 -34.89 -22.66 -24.92
N LEU A 86 -35.12 -22.92 -26.21
CA LEU A 86 -36.43 -23.14 -26.81
C LEU A 86 -36.22 -23.96 -28.08
N MET A 87 -35.75 -25.20 -27.92
CA MET A 87 -36.07 -26.33 -28.79
C MET A 87 -36.11 -27.59 -27.92
#